data_AF-A0A7J9XVQ0-F1
#
_entry.id   AF-A0A7J9XVQ0-F1
#
_cell.length_a   1.000
_cell.length_b   1.000
_cell.length_c   1.000
_cell.angle_alpha   90.00
_cell.angle_beta   90.00
_cell.angle_gamma   90.00
#
_symmetry.space_group_name_H-M   'P 1'
#
loop_
_entity.id
_entity.type
_entity.pdbx_description
1 polymer ?
#
loop_
_entity_poly.entity_id
_entity_poly.type
_entity_poly.pdbx_seq_one_letter_code
_entity_poly.pdbx_strand_id
1 'polypeptide(L)'
;MRATPERVLRRVRGVIGTTGNERSSAVVARLVLRRLLFDGGPTPAWRNEAACVGLAPEVFYPPPGQAEAAKRVCRGCAVRAECLRDVLGWESTGRRHGVVGGLTPTERDRLVSAYGREADGGAAA
;
A
#
# COMPACT_ATOMS: atom_id res chain seq x y z
N MET A 1 -48.38 -26.41 -1.61
CA MET A 1 -47.60 -27.64 -1.88
C MET A 1 -46.13 -27.28 -1.92
N ARG A 2 -45.33 -27.73 -0.94
CA ARG A 2 -43.93 -27.30 -0.74
C ARG A 2 -42.99 -28.13 -1.63
N ALA A 3 -42.07 -27.46 -2.33
CA ALA A 3 -41.04 -28.13 -3.12
C ALA A 3 -40.02 -28.85 -2.23
N THR A 4 -39.57 -30.03 -2.65
CA THR A 4 -38.54 -30.82 -1.95
C THR A 4 -37.13 -30.24 -2.19
N PRO A 5 -36.23 -30.30 -1.20
CA PRO A 5 -34.88 -29.72 -1.26
C PRO A 5 -34.03 -30.24 -2.43
N GLU A 6 -34.29 -31.46 -2.90
CA GLU A 6 -33.56 -32.06 -4.03
C GLU A 6 -33.79 -31.34 -5.38
N ARG A 7 -34.96 -30.72 -5.56
CA ARG A 7 -35.32 -30.04 -6.81
C ARG A 7 -34.63 -28.67 -6.95
N VAL A 8 -34.30 -28.04 -5.82
CA VAL A 8 -33.53 -26.78 -5.77
C VAL A 8 -32.05 -27.07 -6.05
N LEU A 9 -31.51 -28.16 -5.51
CA LEU A 9 -30.10 -28.54 -5.67
C LEU A 9 -29.73 -28.94 -7.11
N ARG A 10 -30.68 -29.42 -7.91
CA ARG A 10 -30.42 -29.78 -9.32
C ARG A 10 -30.26 -28.56 -10.24
N ARG A 11 -30.75 -27.38 -9.85
CA ARG A 11 -30.60 -26.13 -10.62
C ARG A 11 -29.32 -25.36 -10.29
N VAL A 12 -28.73 -25.62 -9.11
CA VAL A 12 -27.39 -25.12 -8.75
C VAL A 12 -26.29 -25.89 -9.50
N ARG A 13 -26.59 -27.08 -10.03
CA ARG A 13 -25.67 -28.00 -10.70
C ARG A 13 -25.42 -27.69 -12.20
N GLY A 14 -25.54 -26.44 -12.62
CA GLY A 14 -25.48 -26.05 -14.04
C GLY A 14 -24.35 -25.12 -14.48
N VAL A 15 -23.41 -24.71 -13.61
CA VAL A 15 -22.37 -23.71 -14.00
C VAL A 15 -20.93 -24.12 -13.67
N ILE A 16 -20.67 -25.22 -12.98
CA ILE A 16 -19.29 -25.63 -12.67
C ILE A 16 -19.15 -27.14 -12.87
N GLY A 17 -18.56 -27.50 -14.01
CA GLY A 17 -18.19 -28.87 -14.34
C GLY A 17 -17.21 -29.42 -13.30
N THR A 18 -17.54 -30.57 -12.75
CA THR A 18 -16.72 -31.31 -11.80
C THR A 18 -15.66 -32.10 -12.56
N THR A 19 -14.46 -31.52 -12.73
CA THR A 19 -13.23 -32.30 -12.87
C THR A 19 -12.10 -31.59 -12.11
N GLY A 20 -11.59 -32.24 -11.06
CA GLY A 20 -10.34 -31.87 -10.38
C GLY A 20 -10.44 -30.75 -9.33
N ASN A 21 -10.10 -31.11 -8.08
CA ASN A 21 -9.54 -30.24 -7.04
C ASN A 21 -10.50 -29.56 -6.02
N GLU A 22 -11.19 -30.37 -5.20
CA GLU A 22 -11.82 -29.92 -3.95
C GLU A 22 -10.83 -29.39 -2.90
N ARG A 23 -9.53 -29.68 -3.05
CA ARG A 23 -8.45 -29.09 -2.22
C ARG A 23 -8.11 -27.65 -2.64
N SER A 24 -8.53 -27.19 -3.82
CA SER A 24 -8.20 -25.85 -4.35
C SER A 24 -9.03 -24.74 -3.75
N SER A 25 -10.29 -25.01 -3.37
CA SER A 25 -11.15 -23.98 -2.79
C SER A 25 -10.64 -23.53 -1.41
N ALA A 26 -10.17 -24.47 -0.59
CA ALA A 26 -9.57 -24.14 0.71
C ALA A 26 -8.26 -23.36 0.57
N VAL A 27 -7.43 -23.65 -0.45
CA VAL A 27 -6.18 -22.92 -0.70
C VAL A 27 -6.45 -21.50 -1.18
N VAL A 28 -7.38 -21.33 -2.12
CA VAL A 28 -7.78 -20.00 -2.61
C VAL A 28 -8.46 -19.21 -1.49
N ALA A 29 -9.39 -19.82 -0.74
CA ALA A 29 -10.02 -19.20 0.41
C ALA A 29 -8.99 -18.83 1.49
N ARG A 30 -8.00 -19.68 1.79
CA ARG A 30 -6.88 -19.33 2.71
C ARG A 30 -6.05 -18.17 2.20
N LEU A 31 -5.72 -18.13 0.90
CA LEU A 31 -4.92 -17.06 0.30
C LEU A 31 -5.66 -15.72 0.33
N VAL A 32 -6.94 -15.73 -0.05
CA VAL A 32 -7.81 -14.54 -0.03
C VAL A 32 -8.05 -14.09 1.41
N LEU A 33 -8.38 -15.00 2.32
CA LEU A 33 -8.61 -14.69 3.73
C LEU A 33 -7.32 -14.19 4.41
N ARG A 34 -6.16 -14.77 4.10
CA ARG A 34 -4.87 -14.27 4.60
C ARG A 34 -4.59 -12.85 4.13
N ARG A 35 -4.87 -12.54 2.87
CA ARG A 35 -4.69 -11.17 2.34
C ARG A 35 -5.64 -10.20 3.06
N LEU A 36 -6.93 -10.51 3.08
CA LEU A 36 -7.95 -9.67 3.71
C LEU A 36 -7.79 -9.50 5.23
N LEU A 37 -7.27 -10.51 5.94
CA LEU A 37 -7.12 -10.48 7.39
C LEU A 37 -5.70 -10.12 7.88
N PHE A 38 -4.67 -10.28 7.06
CA PHE A 38 -3.25 -10.06 7.44
C PHE A 38 -2.49 -9.15 6.46
N ASP A 39 -3.17 -8.26 5.73
CA ASP A 39 -2.51 -7.22 4.90
C ASP A 39 -1.57 -6.28 5.71
N GLY A 40 -1.56 -6.40 7.04
CA GLY A 40 -0.44 -5.98 7.89
C GLY A 40 0.75 -6.95 7.81
N GLY A 41 1.32 -7.13 6.61
CA GLY A 41 2.52 -7.94 6.40
C GLY A 41 3.70 -7.50 7.30
N PRO A 42 4.74 -8.34 7.44
CA PRO A 42 5.90 -8.00 8.27
C PRO A 42 6.47 -6.65 7.86
N THR A 43 6.86 -5.84 8.85
CA THR A 43 7.52 -4.56 8.60
C THR A 43 8.72 -4.79 7.67
N PRO A 44 8.80 -4.09 6.53
CA PRO A 44 9.91 -4.21 5.61
C PRO A 44 11.26 -4.04 6.33
N ALA A 45 12.21 -4.93 6.06
CA ALA A 45 13.50 -4.97 6.75
C ALA A 45 14.25 -3.62 6.69
N TRP A 46 14.11 -2.89 5.59
CA TRP A 46 14.72 -1.57 5.39
C TRP A 46 14.31 -0.55 6.47
N ARG A 47 13.13 -0.70 7.10
CA ARG A 47 12.69 0.23 8.16
C ARG A 47 13.62 0.20 9.38
N ASN A 48 14.30 -0.92 9.62
CA ASN A 48 15.21 -1.07 10.75
C ASN A 48 16.52 -0.28 10.56
N GLU A 49 16.88 0.06 9.32
CA GLU A 49 18.08 0.82 8.97
C GLU A 49 17.79 2.33 8.81
N ALA A 50 16.56 2.77 9.09
CA ALA A 50 16.18 4.15 8.94
C ALA A 50 16.81 5.03 10.03
N ALA A 51 17.45 6.13 9.63
CA ALA A 51 18.06 7.08 10.56
C ALA A 51 17.07 7.76 11.52
N CYS A 52 15.76 7.63 11.25
CA CYS A 52 14.70 8.14 12.13
C CYS A 52 14.33 7.17 13.27
N VAL A 53 14.82 5.93 13.27
CA VAL A 53 14.55 4.96 14.34
C VAL A 53 15.03 5.52 15.68
N GLY A 54 14.13 5.53 16.67
CA GLY A 54 14.41 6.04 18.02
C GLY A 54 14.21 7.56 18.19
N LEU A 55 13.89 8.30 17.13
CA LEU A 55 13.52 9.71 17.23
C LEU A 55 12.03 9.89 17.54
N ALA A 56 11.72 11.01 18.19
CA ALA A 56 10.35 11.36 18.54
C ALA A 56 9.50 11.65 17.28
N PRO A 57 8.24 11.15 17.19
CA PRO A 57 7.37 11.39 16.03
C PRO A 57 7.18 12.88 15.72
N GLU A 58 7.14 13.74 16.73
CA GLU A 58 6.89 15.18 16.63
C GLU A 58 7.93 15.88 15.76
N VAL A 59 9.15 15.33 15.67
CA VAL A 59 10.19 15.82 14.74
C VAL A 59 9.70 15.74 13.30
N PHE A 60 9.00 14.66 12.94
CA PHE A 60 8.49 14.39 11.58
C PHE A 60 7.09 14.93 11.33
N TYR A 61 6.40 15.42 12.37
CA TYR A 61 5.13 16.16 12.27
C TYR A 61 5.29 17.60 12.79
N PRO A 62 6.17 18.41 12.16
CA PRO A 62 6.49 19.74 12.65
C PRO A 62 5.36 20.76 12.38
N PRO A 63 5.33 21.87 13.13
CA PRO A 63 4.51 23.03 12.78
C PRO A 63 4.86 23.56 11.38
N PRO A 64 3.95 24.34 10.75
CA PRO A 64 4.22 24.97 9.46
C PRO A 64 5.53 25.76 9.47
N GLY A 65 6.39 25.51 8.47
CA GLY A 65 7.69 26.18 8.34
C GLY A 65 8.86 25.54 9.10
N GLN A 66 8.64 24.49 9.92
CA GLN A 66 9.68 23.89 10.76
C GLN A 66 10.18 22.51 10.26
N ALA A 67 10.06 22.24 8.96
CA ALA A 67 10.42 20.95 8.37
C ALA A 67 11.93 20.66 8.26
N GLU A 68 12.80 21.66 8.42
CA GLU A 68 14.23 21.50 8.15
C GLU A 68 14.94 20.53 9.10
N ALA A 69 14.49 20.42 10.36
CA ALA A 69 15.04 19.45 11.31
C ALA A 69 14.81 18.00 10.82
N ALA A 70 13.58 17.64 10.47
CA ALA A 70 13.25 16.33 9.90
C ALA A 70 13.96 16.10 8.56
N LYS A 71 13.99 17.10 7.67
CA LYS A 71 14.67 16.99 6.38
C LYS A 71 16.16 16.67 6.56
N ARG A 72 16.82 17.25 7.55
CA ARG A 72 18.23 16.98 7.86
C ARG A 72 18.46 15.51 8.23
N VAL A 73 17.58 14.93 9.07
CA VAL A 73 17.63 13.50 9.40
C VAL A 73 17.47 12.65 8.12
N CYS A 74 16.47 12.97 7.29
CA CYS A 74 16.25 12.22 6.07
C CYS A 74 17.40 12.31 5.06
N ARG A 75 18.12 13.44 4.97
CA ARG A 75 19.25 13.62 4.04
C ARG A 75 20.42 12.67 4.34
N GLY A 76 20.61 12.27 5.61
CA GLY A 76 21.63 11.31 6.02
C GLY A 76 21.16 9.85 6.08
N CYS A 77 19.91 9.57 5.69
CA CYS A 77 19.32 8.24 5.82
C CYS A 77 19.66 7.34 4.63
N ALA A 78 20.25 6.17 4.89
CA ALA A 78 20.64 5.21 3.85
C ALA A 78 19.44 4.66 3.05
N VAL A 79 18.30 4.46 3.71
CA VAL A 79 17.07 3.88 3.13
C VAL A 79 16.07 4.93 2.66
N ARG A 80 16.52 6.16 2.39
CA ARG A 80 15.65 7.28 2.01
C ARG A 80 14.81 6.99 0.76
N ALA A 81 15.41 6.33 -0.24
CA ALA A 81 14.75 6.03 -1.50
C ALA A 81 13.66 4.96 -1.33
N GLU A 82 13.97 3.88 -0.60
CA GLU A 82 13.04 2.81 -0.24
C GLU A 82 11.87 3.35 0.57
N CYS A 83 12.16 4.20 1.57
CA CYS A 83 11.15 4.85 2.39
C CYS A 83 10.17 5.67 1.56
N LEU A 84 10.68 6.52 0.67
CA LEU A 84 9.81 7.35 -0.16
C LEU A 84 8.99 6.53 -1.15
N ARG A 85 9.59 5.49 -1.76
CA ARG A 85 8.92 4.57 -2.67
C ARG A 85 7.78 3.80 -2.00
N ASP A 86 8.04 3.26 -0.81
CA ASP A 86 7.03 2.51 -0.04
C ASP A 86 5.85 3.42 0.30
N VAL A 87 6.13 4.60 0.88
CA VAL A 87 5.08 5.52 1.33
C VAL A 87 4.24 6.04 0.17
N LEU A 88 4.86 6.43 -0.94
CA LEU A 88 4.13 6.86 -2.14
C LEU A 88 3.25 5.75 -2.73
N GLY A 89 3.57 4.47 -2.48
CA GLY A 89 2.81 3.32 -2.98
C GLY A 89 1.48 3.09 -2.26
N TRP A 90 1.34 3.51 -1.01
CA TRP A 90 0.11 3.29 -0.23
C TRP A 90 -0.59 4.58 0.22
N GLU A 91 0.09 5.73 0.24
CA GLU A 91 -0.52 6.99 0.64
C GLU A 91 -1.37 7.61 -0.48
N SER A 92 -2.43 8.34 -0.10
CA SER A 92 -3.27 9.04 -1.06
C SER A 92 -2.91 10.53 -1.14
N THR A 93 -2.90 11.07 -2.35
CA THR A 93 -2.85 12.52 -2.60
C THR A 93 -3.98 13.22 -1.83
N GLY A 94 -3.70 14.36 -1.19
CA GLY A 94 -4.66 15.12 -0.38
C GLY A 94 -4.84 14.65 1.06
N ARG A 95 -4.25 13.51 1.46
CA ARG A 95 -4.21 13.03 2.86
C ARG A 95 -2.79 12.84 3.37
N ARG A 96 -1.83 13.58 2.80
CA ARG A 96 -0.41 13.50 3.13
C ARG A 96 -0.11 14.39 4.34
N HIS A 97 0.66 13.86 5.28
CA HIS A 97 1.07 14.56 6.49
C HIS A 97 2.53 14.29 6.81
N GLY A 98 3.14 15.20 7.57
CA GLY A 98 4.51 15.08 8.04
C GLY A 98 5.58 15.07 6.94
N VAL A 99 6.82 14.89 7.37
CA VAL A 99 8.00 14.79 6.51
C VAL A 99 8.35 13.32 6.30
N VAL A 100 8.39 12.90 5.03
CA VAL A 100 8.72 11.53 4.62
C VAL A 100 9.77 11.57 3.52
N GLY A 101 10.83 10.76 3.62
CA GLY A 101 11.88 10.74 2.61
C GLY A 101 12.56 12.10 2.37
N GLY A 102 12.49 13.01 3.35
CA GLY A 102 12.99 14.38 3.24
C GLY A 102 12.07 15.33 2.47
N LEU A 103 10.81 14.95 2.25
CA LEU A 103 9.81 15.75 1.56
C LEU A 103 8.61 16.02 2.48
N THR A 104 8.13 17.25 2.45
CA THR A 104 6.86 17.67 3.04
C THR A 104 5.67 17.15 2.20
N PRO A 105 4.41 17.25 2.70
CA PRO A 105 3.23 16.84 1.94
C PRO A 105 3.14 17.53 0.57
N THR A 106 3.31 18.85 0.56
CA THR A 106 3.29 19.66 -0.67
C THR A 106 4.41 19.31 -1.63
N GLU A 107 5.61 18.98 -1.14
CA GLU A 107 6.72 18.56 -1.99
C GLU A 107 6.45 17.18 -2.61
N ARG A 108 5.82 16.25 -1.87
CA ARG A 108 5.39 14.96 -2.42
C ARG A 108 4.27 15.12 -3.46
N ASP A 109 3.33 16.03 -3.23
CA ASP A 109 2.30 16.36 -4.23
C ASP A 109 2.94 16.85 -5.52
N ARG A 110 3.89 17.78 -5.44
CA ARG A 110 4.63 18.28 -6.60
C ARG A 110 5.43 17.18 -7.30
N LEU A 111 6.07 16.29 -6.55
CA LEU A 111 6.82 15.16 -7.11
C LEU A 111 5.92 14.25 -7.94
N VAL A 112 4.76 13.84 -7.40
CA VAL A 112 3.82 12.96 -8.11
C VAL A 112 3.20 13.67 -9.31
N SER A 113 2.83 14.95 -9.19
CA SER A 113 2.32 15.72 -10.32
C SER A 113 3.35 15.93 -11.43
N ALA A 114 4.63 16.06 -11.09
CA ALA A 114 5.70 16.16 -12.08
C ALA A 114 5.85 14.82 -12.83
N TYR A 115 5.88 13.71 -12.11
CA TYR A 115 6.00 12.38 -12.71
C TYR A 115 4.80 12.03 -13.60
N GLY A 116 3.58 12.44 -13.21
CA GLY A 116 2.38 12.28 -14.03
C GLY A 116 2.47 13.04 -15.36
N ARG A 117 2.90 14.32 -15.33
CA ARG A 117 3.08 15.13 -16.55
C ARG A 117 4.15 14.57 -17.48
N GLU A 118 5.24 14.03 -16.92
CA GLU A 118 6.30 13.39 -17.71
C GLU A 118 5.80 12.10 -18.38
N ALA A 119 5.01 11.28 -17.67
CA ALA A 119 4.39 10.09 -18.23
C ALA A 119 3.38 10.43 -19.35
N ASP A 120 2.57 11.47 -19.17
CA ASP A 120 1.58 11.92 -20.15
C ASP A 120 2.24 12.63 -21.36
N GLY A 121 3.35 13.33 -21.16
CA GLY A 121 4.12 14.03 -22.20
C GLY A 121 4.95 13.11 -23.10
N GLY A 122 5.12 11.84 -22.73
CA GLY A 122 5.79 10.81 -23.55
C GLY A 122 4.88 10.09 -24.56
N ALA A 123 3.57 10.40 -24.58
CA ALA A 123 2.59 9.85 -25.53
C ALA A 123 2.35 10.74 -26.76
N ALA A 124 3.05 11.87 -26.86
CA ALA A 124 2.98 12.80 -27.99
C ALA A 124 4.38 13.00 -28.61
N ALA A 125 4.90 11.97 -29.28
CA ALA A 125 6.03 12.07 -30.19
C ALA A 125 5.89 11.05 -31.32
#